data_AF-A0A9X1XF69-F1
#
_entry.id   AF-A0A9X1XF69-F1
#
_cell.length_a   1.000
_cell.length_b   1.000
_cell.length_c   1.000
_cell.angle_alpha   90.00
_cell.angle_beta   90.00
_cell.angle_gamma   90.00
#
_symmetry.space_group_name_H-M   'P 1'
#
loop_
_entity.id
_entity.type
_entity.pdbx_description
1 polymer ?
#
loop_
_entity_poly.entity_id
_entity_poly.type
_entity_poly.pdbx_seq_one_letter_code
_entity_poly.pdbx_strand_id
1 'polypeptide(L)'
;MRYFINMKREFKDEFGKVYTFDPAQCRENEDEIELMNQLDTMDIGKPYIFPKNAVAEITKQEYDRLTAAMREGAEGTDTREEILSKYSRD
;
A
#
# COMPACT_ATOMS: atom_id res chain seq x y z
N MET A 1 9.07 3.68 10.43
CA MET A 1 8.29 2.90 9.46
C MET A 1 7.17 3.77 8.93
N ARG A 2 7.00 3.88 7.61
CA ARG A 2 5.85 4.55 6.96
C ARG A 2 5.00 3.50 6.23
N TYR A 3 3.74 3.80 5.98
CA TYR A 3 2.76 2.86 5.41
C TYR A 3 2.13 3.49 4.18
N PHE A 4 1.92 2.68 3.15
CA PHE A 4 1.45 3.15 1.87
C PHE A 4 0.36 2.25 1.31
N ILE A 5 -0.51 2.85 0.50
CA ILE A 5 -1.49 2.14 -0.32
C ILE A 5 -1.29 2.52 -1.78
N ASN A 6 -1.38 1.54 -2.69
CA ASN A 6 -1.37 1.81 -4.12
C ASN A 6 -2.72 2.34 -4.59
N MET A 7 -2.71 3.55 -5.15
CA MET A 7 -3.89 4.29 -5.62
C MET A 7 -4.13 4.12 -7.12
N LYS A 8 -3.17 3.57 -7.87
CA LYS A 8 -3.24 3.47 -9.33
C LYS A 8 -4.03 2.24 -9.77
N ARG A 9 -5.26 2.50 -10.24
CA ARG A 9 -6.14 1.50 -10.87
C ARG A 9 -5.57 0.87 -12.14
N GLU A 10 -4.58 1.51 -12.76
CA GLU A 10 -3.85 0.98 -13.92
C GLU A 10 -3.13 -0.34 -13.59
N PHE A 11 -2.70 -0.51 -12.34
CA PHE A 11 -2.15 -1.77 -11.83
C PHE A 11 -3.25 -2.57 -11.15
N LYS A 12 -4.16 -3.20 -11.91
CA LYS A 12 -5.35 -3.87 -11.37
C LYS A 12 -5.05 -4.86 -10.23
N ASP A 13 -3.98 -5.64 -10.36
CA ASP A 13 -3.58 -6.63 -9.37
C ASP A 13 -2.96 -6.01 -8.10
N GLU A 14 -2.38 -4.81 -8.21
CA GLU A 14 -1.71 -4.11 -7.11
C GLU A 14 -2.53 -2.96 -6.53
N PHE A 15 -3.62 -2.55 -7.20
CA PHE A 15 -4.49 -1.49 -6.73
C PHE A 15 -4.99 -1.84 -5.33
N GLY A 16 -4.98 -0.87 -4.42
CA GLY A 16 -5.41 -1.00 -3.03
C GLY A 16 -4.63 -2.03 -2.19
N LYS A 17 -3.53 -2.59 -2.69
CA LYS A 17 -2.57 -3.29 -1.84
C LYS A 17 -1.80 -2.28 -0.98
N VAL A 18 -1.36 -2.76 0.17
CA VAL A 18 -0.61 -1.95 1.14
C VAL A 18 0.83 -2.41 1.25
N TYR A 19 1.70 -1.45 1.54
CA TYR A 19 3.14 -1.64 1.59
C TYR A 19 3.74 -0.86 2.75
N THR A 20 4.95 -1.24 3.15
CA THR A 20 5.71 -0.59 4.21
C THR A 20 6.98 0.01 3.65
N PHE A 21 7.34 1.21 4.12
CA PHE A 21 8.63 1.83 3.90
C PHE A 21 9.46 1.78 5.17
N ASP A 22 10.61 1.13 5.08
CA ASP A 22 11.66 1.13 6.10
C ASP A 22 12.89 1.87 5.53
N PRO A 23 13.29 3.04 6.07
CA PRO A 23 14.44 3.78 5.56
C PRO A 23 15.76 3.00 5.66
N ALA A 24 15.83 1.91 6.44
CA ALA A 24 16.99 1.03 6.47
C ALA A 24 17.09 0.10 5.25
N GLN A 25 15.98 -0.15 4.55
CA GLN A 25 15.86 -1.14 3.47
C GLN A 25 15.34 -0.55 2.16
N CYS A 26 14.69 0.61 2.21
CA CYS A 26 14.03 1.27 1.10
C CYS A 26 14.74 2.58 0.74
N ARG A 27 14.76 2.90 -0.56
CA ARG A 27 15.18 4.20 -1.09
C ARG A 27 13.97 5.04 -1.49
N GLU A 28 14.10 6.35 -1.35
CA GLU A 28 13.13 7.34 -1.79
C GLU A 28 13.89 8.47 -2.49
N ASN A 29 13.45 8.84 -3.68
CA ASN A 29 13.96 10.00 -4.43
C ASN A 29 12.81 10.98 -4.75
N GLU A 30 13.02 11.90 -5.69
CA GLU A 30 12.01 12.90 -6.06
C GLU A 30 10.80 12.28 -6.78
N ASP A 31 11.04 11.26 -7.60
CA ASP A 31 10.05 10.65 -8.50
C ASP A 31 9.52 9.30 -7.98
N GLU A 32 10.36 8.54 -7.28
CA GLU A 32 10.14 7.14 -6.97
C GLU A 32 10.36 6.82 -5.48
N ILE A 33 9.67 5.77 -5.03
CA ILE A 33 9.79 5.22 -3.68
C ILE A 33 9.81 3.69 -3.73
N GLU A 34 10.78 3.09 -3.05
CA GLU A 34 10.86 1.65 -2.83
C GLU A 34 10.00 1.27 -1.63
N LEU A 35 9.09 0.31 -1.81
CA LEU A 35 8.16 -0.15 -0.78
C LEU A 35 8.17 -1.67 -0.68
N MET A 36 7.99 -2.20 0.52
CA MET A 36 8.02 -3.64 0.77
C MET A 36 6.60 -4.19 0.90
N ASN A 37 6.33 -5.31 0.22
CA ASN A 37 5.12 -6.09 0.46
C ASN A 37 5.36 -7.05 1.63
N GLN A 38 4.54 -6.93 2.68
CA GLN A 38 4.63 -7.75 3.90
C GLN A 38 3.46 -8.73 4.04
N LEU A 39 2.54 -8.75 3.07
CA LEU A 39 1.30 -9.52 3.13
C LEU A 39 1.29 -10.69 2.13
N ASP A 40 1.89 -10.50 0.96
CA ASP A 40 1.95 -11.55 -0.06
C ASP A 40 3.12 -12.49 0.20
N THR A 41 2.83 -13.71 0.64
CA THR A 41 3.84 -14.71 1.01
C THR A 41 4.71 -15.14 -0.16
N MET A 42 4.28 -14.92 -1.41
CA MET A 42 5.09 -15.20 -2.60
C MET A 42 6.13 -14.11 -2.88
N ASP A 43 5.94 -12.90 -2.34
CA ASP A 43 6.78 -11.73 -2.59
C ASP A 43 7.32 -11.04 -1.32
N ILE A 44 7.21 -11.69 -0.16
CA ILE A 44 7.83 -11.23 1.09
C ILE A 44 9.33 -10.96 0.86
N GLY A 45 9.78 -9.77 1.24
CA GLY A 45 11.19 -9.34 1.10
C GLY A 45 11.56 -8.74 -0.26
N LYS A 46 10.60 -8.68 -1.19
CA LYS A 46 10.59 -7.94 -2.45
C LYS A 46 10.51 -6.40 -2.31
N PRO A 47 11.50 -5.54 -2.64
CA PRO A 47 11.21 -4.11 -2.81
C PRO A 47 10.49 -3.87 -4.15
N TYR A 48 9.40 -3.12 -4.09
CA TYR A 48 8.62 -2.64 -5.23
C TYR A 48 8.91 -1.16 -5.44
N ILE A 49 9.23 -0.77 -6.66
CA ILE A 49 9.47 0.62 -7.02
C ILE A 49 8.17 1.21 -7.53
N PHE A 50 7.66 2.23 -6.85
CA PHE A 50 6.47 2.97 -7.26
C PHE A 50 6.83 4.41 -7.60
N PRO A 51 6.21 5.01 -8.63
CA PRO A 51 6.13 6.46 -8.74
C PRO A 51 5.45 7.03 -7.48
N LYS A 52 5.95 8.13 -6.91
CA LYS A 52 5.38 8.70 -5.66
C LYS A 52 3.94 9.14 -5.83
N ASN A 53 3.52 9.51 -7.03
CA ASN A 53 2.14 9.85 -7.34
C ASN A 53 1.21 8.63 -7.47
N ALA A 54 1.76 7.41 -7.47
CA ALA A 54 1.00 6.18 -7.57
C ALA A 54 0.55 5.65 -6.20
N VAL A 55 1.18 6.11 -5.13
CA VAL A 55 0.96 5.63 -3.77
C VAL A 55 0.58 6.78 -2.85
N ALA A 56 -0.29 6.51 -1.89
CA ALA A 56 -0.62 7.45 -0.82
C ALA A 56 -0.06 6.94 0.50
N GLU A 57 0.57 7.83 1.26
CA GLU A 57 0.96 7.54 2.63
C GLU A 57 -0.30 7.46 3.51
N ILE A 58 -0.46 6.36 4.23
CA ILE A 58 -1.58 6.10 5.12
C ILE A 58 -1.11 5.99 6.57
N THR A 59 -2.04 6.13 7.50
CA THR A 59 -1.72 5.93 8.92
C THR A 59 -1.49 4.45 9.24
N LYS A 60 -0.74 4.18 10.32
CA LYS A 60 -0.58 2.81 10.84
C LYS A 60 -1.94 2.14 11.13
N GLN A 61 -2.90 2.90 11.66
CA GLN A 61 -4.23 2.38 11.99
C GLN A 61 -5.01 1.93 10.75
N GLU A 62 -4.93 2.69 9.66
CA GLU A 62 -5.52 2.32 8.37
C GLU A 62 -4.83 1.11 7.74
N TYR A 63 -3.50 1.06 7.81
CA TYR A 63 -2.73 -0.11 7.40
C TYR A 63 -3.19 -1.37 8.16
N ASP A 64 -3.22 -1.32 9.49
CA ASP A 64 -3.61 -2.45 10.32
C ASP A 64 -5.04 -2.93 9.96
N ARG A 65 -5.98 -1.98 9.78
CA ARG A 65 -7.36 -2.29 9.35
C ARG A 65 -7.41 -3.00 8.00
N LEU A 66 -6.66 -2.51 7.01
CA LEU A 66 -6.59 -3.12 5.68
C LEU A 66 -5.96 -4.50 5.73
N THR A 67 -4.87 -4.66 6.48
CA THR A 67 -4.19 -5.96 6.62
C THR A 67 -5.07 -6.99 7.31
N ALA A 68 -5.87 -6.59 8.31
CA ALA A 68 -6.84 -7.46 8.97
C ALA A 68 -7.94 -7.89 8.00
N ALA A 69 -8.54 -6.93 7.28
CA ALA A 69 -9.57 -7.20 6.28
C ALA A 69 -9.08 -8.13 5.16
N MET A 70 -7.84 -7.95 4.67
CA MET A 70 -7.22 -8.83 3.66
C MET A 70 -6.98 -10.26 4.18
N ARG A 71 -6.70 -10.43 5.48
CA ARG A 71 -6.44 -11.74 6.10
C ARG A 71 -7.71 -12.51 6.41
N GLU A 72 -8.80 -11.83 6.75
CA GLU A 72 -10.05 -12.47 7.16
C GLU A 72 -10.88 -13.01 5.98
N GLY A 73 -10.49 -12.73 4.73
CA GLY A 73 -11.18 -13.21 3.52
C GLY A 73 -12.62 -12.70 3.36
N ALA A 74 -13.11 -11.92 4.33
CA ALA A 74 -14.32 -11.13 4.23
C ALA A 74 -14.11 -10.03 3.20
N GLU A 75 -15.20 -9.52 2.63
CA GLU A 75 -15.26 -8.39 1.70
C GLU A 75 -14.62 -7.13 2.32
N GLY A 76 -13.29 -7.10 2.38
CA GLY A 76 -12.49 -5.94 2.75
C GLY A 76 -12.60 -4.81 1.72
N THR A 77 -13.44 -5.01 0.70
CA THR A 77 -13.85 -4.07 -0.33
C THR A 77 -14.36 -2.77 0.30
N ASP A 78 -15.29 -2.81 1.27
CA ASP A 78 -15.82 -1.59 1.89
C ASP A 78 -14.76 -0.79 2.67
N THR A 79 -13.96 -1.47 3.49
CA THR A 79 -12.89 -0.81 4.27
C THR A 79 -11.82 -0.23 3.34
N ARG A 80 -11.50 -0.96 2.27
CA ARG A 80 -10.56 -0.53 1.24
C ARG A 80 -11.09 0.65 0.44
N GLU A 81 -12.34 0.64 0.02
CA GLU A 81 -12.96 1.74 -0.71
C GLU A 81 -13.11 2.99 0.18
N GLU A 82 -13.43 2.85 1.46
CA GLU A 82 -13.47 3.97 2.42
C GLU A 82 -12.10 4.65 2.51
N ILE A 83 -11.03 3.85 2.70
CA ILE A 83 -9.68 4.39 2.84
C ILE A 83 -9.21 4.97 1.51
N LEU A 84 -9.37 4.25 0.40
CA LEU A 84 -9.02 4.77 -0.93
C LEU A 84 -9.76 6.09 -1.24
N SER A 85 -11.01 6.24 -0.83
CA SER A 85 -11.76 7.48 -1.04
C SER A 85 -11.19 8.68 -0.27
N LYS A 86 -10.56 8.46 0.90
CA LYS A 86 -9.88 9.54 1.66
C LYS A 86 -8.63 10.08 0.95
N TYR A 87 -7.96 9.21 0.19
CA TYR A 87 -6.70 9.52 -0.48
C TYR A 87 -6.84 9.73 -2.00
N SER A 88 -8.01 9.42 -2.56
CA SER A 88 -8.38 9.76 -3.92
C SER A 88 -8.55 11.28 -3.99
N ARG A 89 -7.52 11.98 -4.46
CA ARG A 89 -7.62 13.40 -4.78
C ARG A 89 -8.54 13.56 -5.99
N ASP A 90 -9.56 14.41 -5.84
CA ASP A 90 -10.23 15.11 -6.95
C ASP A 90 -9.20 15.84 -7.83
#